data_AF-A0A1I8GKN6-F1
#
_entry.id   AF-A0A1I8GKN6-F1
#
_cell.length_a   1.000
_cell.length_b   1.000
_cell.length_c   1.000
_cell.angle_alpha   90.00
_cell.angle_beta   90.00
_cell.angle_gamma   90.00
#
_symmetry.space_group_name_H-M   'P 1'
#
loop_
_entity.id
_entity.type
_entity.pdbx_description
1 polymer ?
#
loop_
_entity_poly.entity_id
_entity_poly.type
_entity_poly.pdbx_seq_one_letter_code
_entity_poly.pdbx_strand_id
1 'polypeptide(L)'
;AWWRRRYRLDESASELARSLRRRWLSSPAAKLLDLDSAGEAVLLLDRRLHEFPWEAALSGTLRFSRMPSLSALVGSVAQVRSQLSLQRSYYVLNPDRSLPATEATFAPIFADLGWDGVASRPPEESELLAALKQRDLYVYCGHGSGSKYLSNQSVQQSSVRAAAFLIGCSSGRLHQEGRFEPIGTVHSYIMGGCPAVLAVLWDVTDKDID
;
A
#
# COMPACT_ATOMS: atom_id res chain seq x y z
N ALA A 1 -25.39 -3.47 17.79
CA ALA A 1 -25.06 -3.72 16.36
C ALA A 1 -23.69 -3.13 16.06
N TRP A 2 -22.77 -3.95 15.53
CA TRP A 2 -21.39 -3.56 15.16
C TRP A 2 -21.35 -2.28 14.31
N TRP A 3 -22.26 -2.15 13.34
CA TRP A 3 -22.41 -0.98 12.47
C TRP A 3 -22.61 0.34 13.22
N ARG A 4 -23.44 0.38 14.28
CA ARG A 4 -23.61 1.61 15.09
C ARG A 4 -22.35 2.00 15.86
N ARG A 5 -21.50 1.03 16.21
CA ARG A 5 -20.20 1.31 16.84
C ARG A 5 -19.21 1.82 15.79
N ARG A 6 -19.17 1.20 14.60
CA ARG A 6 -18.33 1.62 13.48
C ARG A 6 -18.60 3.07 13.08
N TYR A 7 -19.86 3.43 12.80
CA TYR A 7 -20.23 4.79 12.42
C TYR A 7 -19.88 5.83 13.49
N ARG A 8 -20.09 5.54 14.78
CA ARG A 8 -19.65 6.44 15.87
C ARG A 8 -18.13 6.64 15.92
N LEU A 9 -17.37 5.57 15.68
CA LEU A 9 -15.91 5.66 15.63
C LEU A 9 -15.45 6.47 14.41
N ASP A 10 -16.13 6.34 13.27
CA ASP A 10 -15.86 7.14 12.08
C ASP A 10 -16.16 8.63 12.30
N GLU A 11 -17.24 8.97 12.99
CA GLU A 11 -17.52 10.35 13.40
C GLU A 11 -16.44 10.91 14.32
N SER A 12 -16.03 10.13 15.32
CA SER A 12 -14.97 10.52 16.27
C SER A 12 -13.61 10.68 15.58
N ALA A 13 -13.26 9.78 14.66
CA ALA A 13 -12.05 9.88 13.84
C ALA A 13 -12.10 11.11 12.93
N SER A 14 -13.26 11.40 12.33
CA SER A 14 -13.47 12.58 11.49
C SER A 14 -13.35 13.88 12.28
N GLU A 15 -13.82 13.90 13.52
CA GLU A 15 -13.68 15.05 14.41
C GLU A 15 -12.24 15.28 14.85
N LEU A 16 -11.53 14.20 15.20
CA LEU A 16 -10.11 14.23 15.50
C LEU A 16 -9.32 14.75 14.28
N ALA A 17 -9.61 14.24 13.08
CA ALA A 17 -9.00 14.69 11.84
C ALA A 17 -9.20 16.19 11.61
N ARG A 18 -10.44 16.69 11.74
CA ARG A 18 -10.74 18.13 11.64
C ARG A 18 -9.99 18.95 12.68
N SER A 19 -9.89 18.46 13.91
CA SER A 19 -9.16 19.12 14.99
C SER A 19 -7.66 19.17 14.72
N LEU A 20 -7.06 18.06 14.28
CA LEU A 20 -5.66 17.98 13.88
C LEU A 20 -5.38 18.93 12.72
N ARG A 21 -6.20 18.91 11.67
CA ARG A 21 -6.06 19.79 10.51
C ARG A 21 -6.06 21.25 10.91
N ARG A 22 -7.02 21.68 11.74
CA ARG A 22 -7.04 23.05 12.27
C ARG A 22 -5.77 23.35 13.06
N ARG A 23 -5.41 22.52 14.03
CA ARG A 23 -4.29 22.80 14.94
C ARG A 23 -2.92 22.76 14.26
N TRP A 24 -2.69 21.80 13.36
CA TRP A 24 -1.40 21.59 12.69
C TRP A 24 -1.26 22.44 11.45
N LEU A 25 -2.21 22.37 10.49
CA LEU A 25 -2.07 23.08 9.22
C LEU A 25 -2.26 24.59 9.37
N SER A 26 -2.96 25.07 10.40
CA SER A 26 -3.02 26.51 10.70
C SER A 26 -1.89 26.98 11.62
N SER A 27 -0.98 26.09 12.04
CA SER A 27 0.13 26.47 12.92
C SER A 27 1.23 27.22 12.17
N PRO A 28 2.04 28.02 12.88
CA PRO A 28 3.26 28.58 12.30
C PRO A 28 4.20 27.51 11.70
N ALA A 29 4.19 26.28 12.23
CA ALA A 29 5.01 25.19 11.71
C ALA A 29 4.55 24.71 10.32
N ALA A 30 3.26 24.75 10.03
CA ALA A 30 2.75 24.45 8.69
C ALA A 30 3.12 25.54 7.66
N LYS A 31 3.17 26.80 8.09
CA LYS A 31 3.73 27.89 7.27
C LYS A 31 5.23 27.70 7.02
N LEU A 32 5.96 27.17 8.00
CA LEU A 32 7.40 26.88 7.87
C LEU A 32 7.69 25.77 6.86
N LEU A 33 6.76 24.80 6.75
CA LEU A 33 6.82 23.70 5.80
C LEU A 33 6.28 24.05 4.41
N ASP A 34 5.79 25.28 4.22
CA ASP A 34 5.16 25.78 2.98
C ASP A 34 4.23 24.74 2.32
N LEU A 35 3.39 24.12 3.15
CA LEU A 35 2.48 23.04 2.74
C LEU A 35 1.46 23.48 1.69
N ASP A 36 1.31 24.79 1.48
CA ASP A 36 0.42 25.37 0.48
C ASP A 36 1.08 25.42 -0.92
N SER A 37 2.42 25.38 -1.02
CA SER A 37 3.15 25.34 -2.30
C SER A 37 3.62 23.94 -2.69
N ALA A 38 3.79 23.05 -1.71
CA ALA A 38 4.08 21.65 -1.96
C ALA A 38 2.82 20.95 -2.53
N GLY A 39 2.96 20.21 -3.64
CA GLY A 39 1.88 19.35 -4.16
C GLY A 39 1.82 17.97 -3.50
N GLU A 40 2.91 17.55 -2.86
CA GLU A 40 3.13 16.20 -2.35
C GLU A 40 3.91 16.22 -1.03
N ALA A 41 3.63 15.28 -0.14
CA ALA A 41 4.29 15.13 1.15
C ALA A 41 4.54 13.65 1.49
N VAL A 42 5.74 13.36 2.02
CA VAL A 42 6.10 12.01 2.51
C VAL A 42 6.04 12.01 4.04
N LEU A 43 5.19 11.16 4.60
CA LEU A 43 5.04 11.00 6.04
C LEU A 43 6.09 10.03 6.58
N LEU A 44 6.93 10.51 7.49
CA LEU A 44 7.80 9.70 8.34
C LEU A 44 7.13 9.59 9.71
N LEU A 45 6.56 8.41 9.98
CA LEU A 45 5.71 8.20 11.15
C LEU A 45 6.46 7.43 12.24
N ASP A 46 6.23 7.81 13.50
CA ASP A 46 6.61 6.97 14.64
C ASP A 46 5.85 5.64 14.59
N ARG A 47 6.46 4.58 15.12
CA ARG A 47 5.88 3.23 15.20
C ARG A 47 4.44 3.16 15.71
N ARG A 48 4.03 4.07 16.60
CA ARG A 48 2.67 4.09 17.18
C ARG A 48 1.63 4.75 16.27
N LEU A 49 2.05 5.37 15.18
CA LEU A 49 1.21 6.22 14.35
C LEU A 49 0.85 5.57 13.02
N HIS A 50 1.42 4.42 12.67
CA HIS A 50 1.16 3.76 11.37
C HIS A 50 -0.28 3.27 11.19
N GLU A 51 -0.97 2.87 12.26
CA GLU A 51 -2.35 2.38 12.13
C GLU A 51 -3.36 3.50 11.83
N PHE A 52 -3.02 4.76 12.10
CA PHE A 52 -3.92 5.88 11.86
C PHE A 52 -3.87 6.32 10.39
N PRO A 53 -5.02 6.57 9.73
CA PRO A 53 -5.08 6.98 8.33
C PRO A 53 -4.84 8.49 8.17
N TRP A 54 -3.59 8.91 8.39
CA TRP A 54 -3.18 10.32 8.31
C TRP A 54 -3.53 10.96 6.98
N GLU A 55 -3.44 10.22 5.87
CA GLU A 55 -3.74 10.70 4.53
C GLU A 55 -5.20 11.12 4.40
N ALA A 56 -6.12 10.36 5.00
CA ALA A 56 -7.53 10.73 5.05
C ALA A 56 -7.76 11.92 6.00
N ALA A 57 -7.08 11.92 7.15
CA ALA A 57 -7.26 12.95 8.17
C ALA A 57 -6.70 14.33 7.78
N LEU A 58 -5.60 14.33 7.03
CA LEU A 58 -4.90 15.51 6.53
C LEU A 58 -5.24 15.82 5.07
N SER A 59 -6.19 15.07 4.49
CA SER A 59 -6.63 15.25 3.11
C SER A 59 -7.00 16.70 2.81
N GLY A 60 -6.62 17.14 1.61
CA GLY A 60 -6.72 18.54 1.19
C GLY A 60 -5.95 18.77 -0.11
N THR A 61 -5.09 19.79 -0.13
CA THR A 61 -4.26 20.16 -1.29
C THR A 61 -3.07 19.23 -1.52
N LEU A 62 -2.65 18.49 -0.48
CA LEU A 62 -1.48 17.62 -0.53
C LEU A 62 -1.84 16.19 -0.89
N ARG A 63 -0.99 15.56 -1.71
CA ARG A 63 -0.93 14.11 -1.88
C ARG A 63 0.07 13.53 -0.89
N PHE A 64 -0.32 12.46 -0.20
CA PHE A 64 0.51 11.86 0.83
C PHE A 64 1.00 10.48 0.41
N SER A 65 2.26 10.20 0.74
CA SER A 65 2.82 8.85 0.78
C SER A 65 3.53 8.63 2.12
N ARG A 66 3.99 7.41 2.39
CA ARG A 66 4.71 7.07 3.63
C ARG A 66 6.08 6.50 3.31
N MET A 67 7.05 6.77 4.18
CA MET A 67 8.32 6.06 4.21
C MET A 67 8.69 5.69 5.65
N PRO A 68 9.38 4.55 5.87
CA PRO A 68 9.73 4.09 7.22
C PRO A 68 10.85 4.93 7.84
N SER A 69 11.69 5.57 7.02
CA SER A 69 12.80 6.40 7.48
C SER A 69 13.27 7.37 6.39
N LEU A 70 14.05 8.37 6.79
CA LEU A 70 14.72 9.27 5.84
C LEU A 70 15.72 8.52 4.95
N SER A 71 16.43 7.52 5.50
CA SER A 71 17.37 6.71 4.72
C SER A 71 16.68 5.89 3.65
N ALA A 72 15.51 5.30 3.96
CA ALA A 72 14.70 4.60 2.98
C ALA A 72 14.20 5.57 1.90
N LEU A 73 13.74 6.76 2.29
CA LEU A 73 13.31 7.80 1.33
C LEU A 73 14.44 8.19 0.36
N VAL A 74 15.62 8.50 0.88
CA VAL A 74 16.78 8.85 0.05
C VAL A 74 17.17 7.70 -0.88
N GLY A 75 17.19 6.47 -0.37
CA GLY A 75 17.47 5.28 -1.17
C GLY A 75 16.44 5.08 -2.29
N SER A 76 15.15 5.23 -2.00
CA SER A 76 14.09 5.14 -2.99
C SER A 76 14.20 6.23 -4.04
N VAL A 77 14.42 7.49 -3.66
CA VAL A 77 14.57 8.63 -4.60
C VAL A 77 15.74 8.40 -5.56
N ALA A 78 16.86 7.87 -5.07
CA ALA A 78 18.01 7.53 -5.92
C ALA A 78 17.71 6.43 -6.94
N GLN A 79 16.69 5.60 -6.70
CA GLN A 79 16.25 4.52 -7.57
C GLN A 79 15.02 4.85 -8.41
N VAL A 80 14.40 6.03 -8.20
CA VAL A 80 13.20 6.44 -8.95
C VAL A 80 13.53 6.52 -10.44
N ARG A 81 12.80 5.71 -11.21
CA ARG A 81 12.79 5.78 -12.68
C ARG A 81 11.69 6.72 -13.13
N SER A 82 11.95 7.44 -14.23
CA SER A 82 11.04 8.48 -14.71
C SER A 82 9.71 7.96 -15.25
N GLN A 83 9.61 6.69 -15.67
CA GLN A 83 8.39 6.14 -16.28
C GLN A 83 8.20 4.65 -15.97
N LEU A 84 7.03 4.31 -15.43
CA LEU A 84 6.50 2.95 -15.32
C LEU A 84 5.52 2.71 -16.47
N SER A 85 5.59 1.55 -17.12
CA SER A 85 4.65 1.19 -18.19
C SER A 85 3.57 0.23 -17.69
N LEU A 86 2.30 0.62 -17.85
CA LEU A 86 1.16 -0.26 -17.58
C LEU A 86 1.12 -1.48 -18.52
N GLN A 87 1.78 -1.42 -19.68
CA GLN A 87 1.87 -2.57 -20.60
C GLN A 87 2.82 -3.65 -20.08
N ARG A 88 3.66 -3.31 -19.09
CA ARG A 88 4.60 -4.23 -18.43
C ARG A 88 4.08 -4.62 -17.06
N SER A 89 2.79 -4.90 -16.95
CA SER A 89 2.14 -5.28 -15.70
C SER A 89 2.06 -6.79 -15.54
N TYR A 90 1.92 -7.24 -14.30
CA TYR A 90 1.64 -8.62 -13.97
C TYR A 90 0.63 -8.70 -12.84
N TYR A 91 -0.40 -9.53 -12.99
CA TYR A 91 -1.44 -9.68 -11.96
C TYR A 91 -1.49 -11.09 -11.33
N VAL A 92 -1.94 -11.13 -10.08
CA VAL A 92 -2.37 -12.32 -9.36
C VAL A 92 -3.78 -12.05 -8.88
N LEU A 93 -4.76 -12.80 -9.38
CA LEU A 93 -6.18 -12.57 -9.14
C LEU A 93 -6.87 -13.80 -8.56
N ASN A 94 -7.50 -13.65 -7.39
CA ASN A 94 -8.26 -14.70 -6.73
C ASN A 94 -7.54 -16.08 -6.67
N PRO A 95 -6.30 -16.13 -6.16
CA PRO A 95 -5.48 -17.35 -6.25
C PRO A 95 -6.04 -18.54 -5.44
N ASP A 96 -6.93 -18.31 -4.47
CA ASP A 96 -7.62 -19.36 -3.71
C ASP A 96 -8.97 -19.79 -4.27
N ARG A 97 -9.49 -19.09 -5.29
CA ARG A 97 -10.86 -19.27 -5.80
C ARG A 97 -11.95 -19.00 -4.74
N SER A 98 -11.70 -18.06 -3.83
CA SER A 98 -12.63 -17.69 -2.76
C SER A 98 -13.21 -16.27 -2.90
N LEU A 99 -12.73 -15.48 -3.86
CA LEU A 99 -13.18 -14.12 -4.17
C LEU A 99 -13.78 -14.04 -5.59
N PRO A 100 -14.87 -14.78 -5.89
CA PRO A 100 -15.43 -14.83 -7.23
C PRO A 100 -15.99 -13.48 -7.72
N ALA A 101 -16.45 -12.62 -6.81
CA ALA A 101 -16.92 -11.28 -7.15
C ALA A 101 -15.76 -10.38 -7.63
N THR A 102 -14.65 -10.35 -6.87
CA THR A 102 -13.42 -9.64 -7.23
C THR A 102 -12.86 -10.11 -8.58
N GLU A 103 -12.85 -11.42 -8.81
CA GLU A 103 -12.43 -11.96 -10.10
C GLU A 103 -13.33 -11.50 -11.24
N ALA A 104 -14.65 -11.53 -11.06
CA ALA A 104 -15.60 -11.05 -12.05
C ALA A 104 -15.43 -9.54 -12.36
N THR A 105 -15.04 -8.74 -11.37
CA THR A 105 -14.75 -7.31 -11.54
C THR A 105 -13.46 -7.07 -12.33
N PHE A 106 -12.34 -7.69 -11.93
CA PHE A 106 -11.02 -7.34 -12.45
C PHE A 106 -10.54 -8.16 -13.66
N ALA A 107 -10.99 -9.41 -13.80
CA ALA A 107 -10.58 -10.26 -14.93
C ALA A 107 -10.82 -9.61 -16.31
N PRO A 108 -11.99 -9.01 -16.62
CA PRO A 108 -12.19 -8.35 -17.91
C PRO A 108 -11.28 -7.13 -18.08
N ILE A 109 -11.05 -6.36 -17.00
CA ILE A 109 -10.19 -5.16 -17.04
C ILE A 109 -8.75 -5.55 -17.37
N PHE A 110 -8.21 -6.58 -16.69
CA PHE A 110 -6.84 -7.02 -16.94
C PHE A 110 -6.67 -7.66 -18.33
N ALA A 111 -7.71 -8.35 -18.82
CA ALA A 111 -7.73 -8.88 -20.18
C ALA A 111 -7.73 -7.75 -21.24
N ASP A 112 -8.57 -6.73 -21.07
CA ASP A 112 -8.65 -5.58 -21.98
C ASP A 112 -7.34 -4.77 -21.99
N LEU A 113 -6.65 -4.70 -20.85
CA LEU A 113 -5.34 -4.07 -20.75
C LEU A 113 -4.19 -4.94 -21.30
N GLY A 114 -4.46 -6.20 -21.66
CA GLY A 114 -3.48 -7.15 -22.18
C GLY A 114 -2.42 -7.54 -21.15
N TRP A 115 -2.76 -7.56 -19.87
CA TRP A 115 -1.81 -7.88 -18.80
C TRP A 115 -1.53 -9.37 -18.73
N ASP A 116 -0.26 -9.72 -18.49
CA ASP A 116 0.13 -11.08 -18.13
C ASP A 116 -0.27 -11.34 -16.66
N GLY A 117 -0.57 -12.59 -16.30
CA GLY A 117 -0.87 -12.90 -14.91
C GLY A 117 -1.48 -14.27 -14.69
N VAL A 118 -1.95 -14.46 -13.46
CA VAL A 118 -2.63 -15.69 -13.03
C VAL A 118 -3.96 -15.33 -12.40
N ALA A 119 -4.99 -16.09 -12.76
CA ALA A 119 -6.31 -16.01 -12.14
C ALA A 119 -6.74 -17.40 -11.66
N SER A 120 -7.50 -17.46 -10.56
CA SER A 120 -8.16 -18.69 -10.13
C SER A 120 -7.23 -19.90 -9.86
N ARG A 121 -5.94 -19.64 -9.61
CA ARG A 121 -4.96 -20.66 -9.21
C ARG A 121 -3.87 -20.10 -8.29
N PRO A 122 -3.25 -20.94 -7.45
CA PRO A 122 -2.04 -20.56 -6.73
C PRO A 122 -0.91 -20.25 -7.73
N PRO A 123 -0.20 -19.12 -7.59
CA PRO A 123 1.06 -18.89 -8.29
C PRO A 123 2.21 -19.65 -7.64
N GLU A 124 3.27 -19.89 -8.42
CA GLU A 124 4.56 -20.35 -7.90
C GLU A 124 5.38 -19.16 -7.39
N GLU A 125 6.16 -19.33 -6.31
CA GLU A 125 6.98 -18.23 -5.77
C GLU A 125 8.00 -17.71 -6.80
N SER A 126 8.55 -18.60 -7.62
CA SER A 126 9.51 -18.25 -8.68
C SER A 126 8.89 -17.40 -9.79
N GLU A 127 7.64 -17.68 -10.16
CA GLU A 127 6.83 -16.91 -11.12
C GLU A 127 6.62 -15.48 -10.59
N LEU A 128 6.28 -15.34 -9.30
CA LEU A 128 6.09 -14.04 -8.66
C LEU A 128 7.39 -13.23 -8.54
N LEU A 129 8.50 -13.89 -8.17
CA LEU A 129 9.80 -13.24 -8.11
C LEU A 129 10.27 -12.76 -9.49
N ALA A 130 10.02 -13.54 -10.54
CA ALA A 130 10.31 -13.12 -11.91
C ALA A 130 9.47 -11.89 -12.29
N ALA A 131 8.17 -11.88 -11.97
CA ALA A 131 7.30 -10.74 -12.19
C ALA A 131 7.84 -9.48 -11.49
N LEU A 132 8.16 -9.55 -10.19
CA LEU A 132 8.68 -8.40 -9.44
C LEU A 132 9.99 -7.83 -10.00
N LYS A 133 10.86 -8.66 -10.58
CA LYS A 133 12.15 -8.23 -11.15
C LYS A 133 12.03 -7.66 -12.57
N GLN A 134 11.08 -8.17 -13.36
CA GLN A 134 11.02 -7.92 -14.81
C GLN A 134 9.92 -6.94 -15.21
N ARG A 135 8.89 -6.79 -14.40
CA ARG A 135 7.69 -5.99 -14.68
C ARG A 135 7.82 -4.60 -14.05
N ASP A 136 6.99 -3.67 -14.51
CA ASP A 136 6.94 -2.31 -14.00
C ASP A 136 5.82 -2.14 -12.96
N LEU A 137 4.77 -2.96 -13.05
CA LEU A 137 3.67 -3.02 -12.08
C LEU A 137 3.34 -4.47 -11.74
N TYR A 138 3.14 -4.73 -10.46
CA TYR A 138 2.69 -6.00 -9.91
C TYR A 138 1.40 -5.75 -9.13
N VAL A 139 0.32 -6.45 -9.47
CA VAL A 139 -0.99 -6.31 -8.82
C VAL A 139 -1.40 -7.64 -8.21
N TYR A 140 -1.63 -7.66 -6.91
CA TYR A 140 -2.16 -8.78 -6.16
C TYR A 140 -3.57 -8.45 -5.69
N CYS A 141 -4.56 -9.26 -6.09
CA CYS A 141 -5.95 -9.19 -5.65
C CYS A 141 -6.31 -10.52 -4.96
N GLY A 142 -6.26 -10.53 -3.64
CA GLY A 142 -6.43 -11.75 -2.86
C GLY A 142 -6.42 -11.51 -1.35
N HIS A 143 -6.39 -12.58 -0.56
CA HIS A 143 -6.34 -12.48 0.89
C HIS A 143 -4.98 -11.99 1.39
N GLY A 144 -4.97 -11.07 2.36
CA GLY A 144 -3.74 -10.58 2.99
C GLY A 144 -2.83 -9.84 2.01
N SER A 145 -1.53 -9.98 2.18
CA SER A 145 -0.50 -9.36 1.33
C SER A 145 0.07 -10.29 0.25
N GLY A 146 -0.48 -11.50 0.10
CA GLY A 146 0.10 -12.54 -0.76
C GLY A 146 1.32 -13.25 -0.17
N SER A 147 1.67 -12.97 1.09
CA SER A 147 2.84 -13.52 1.79
C SER A 147 2.89 -15.05 1.89
N LYS A 148 1.74 -15.72 1.70
CA LYS A 148 1.65 -17.18 1.60
C LYS A 148 2.19 -17.77 0.30
N TYR A 149 2.24 -16.99 -0.78
CA TYR A 149 2.78 -17.43 -2.07
C TYR A 149 4.16 -16.84 -2.35
N LEU A 150 4.48 -15.73 -1.69
CA LEU A 150 5.73 -15.02 -1.89
C LEU A 150 6.25 -14.56 -0.53
N SER A 151 7.33 -15.19 -0.07
CA SER A 151 7.82 -14.89 1.27
C SER A 151 8.44 -13.50 1.36
N ASN A 152 8.21 -12.83 2.48
CA ASN A 152 8.77 -11.51 2.78
C ASN A 152 10.32 -11.50 2.67
N GLN A 153 10.97 -12.61 3.04
CA GLN A 153 12.42 -12.76 2.94
C GLN A 153 12.88 -12.79 1.47
N SER A 154 12.20 -13.56 0.61
CA SER A 154 12.52 -13.61 -0.82
C SER A 154 12.37 -12.24 -1.48
N VAL A 155 11.32 -11.48 -1.13
CA VAL A 155 11.12 -10.12 -1.64
C VAL A 155 12.24 -9.18 -1.20
N GLN A 156 12.58 -9.20 0.09
CA GLN A 156 13.62 -8.35 0.66
C GLN A 156 15.01 -8.61 0.05
N GLN A 157 15.31 -9.86 -0.29
CA GLN A 157 16.59 -10.27 -0.89
C GLN A 157 16.58 -10.16 -2.43
N SER A 158 15.45 -9.75 -3.02
CA SER A 158 15.29 -9.57 -4.46
C SER A 158 15.63 -8.14 -4.87
N SER A 159 15.97 -7.94 -6.15
CA SER A 159 16.04 -6.62 -6.77
C SER A 159 14.68 -6.30 -7.42
N VAL A 160 13.72 -5.91 -6.59
CA VAL A 160 12.37 -5.57 -7.02
C VAL A 160 12.43 -4.34 -7.92
N ARG A 161 11.84 -4.49 -9.11
CA ARG A 161 11.68 -3.41 -10.09
C ARG A 161 10.25 -2.86 -10.08
N ALA A 162 9.27 -3.75 -9.94
CA ALA A 162 7.86 -3.40 -10.08
C ALA A 162 7.37 -2.55 -8.91
N ALA A 163 6.55 -1.54 -9.18
CA ALA A 163 5.63 -1.01 -8.17
C ALA A 163 4.63 -2.11 -7.80
N ALA A 164 4.20 -2.18 -6.54
CA ALA A 164 3.38 -3.28 -6.06
C ALA A 164 2.04 -2.78 -5.49
N PHE A 165 0.93 -3.30 -6.01
CA PHE A 165 -0.40 -3.07 -5.46
C PHE A 165 -0.85 -4.35 -4.74
N LEU A 166 -0.91 -4.29 -3.42
CA LEU A 166 -1.30 -5.41 -2.56
C LEU A 166 -2.75 -5.19 -2.10
N ILE A 167 -3.69 -5.52 -2.99
CA ILE A 167 -5.13 -5.35 -2.80
C ILE A 167 -5.65 -6.57 -2.02
N GLY A 168 -5.58 -6.46 -0.70
CA GLY A 168 -6.05 -7.48 0.22
C GLY A 168 -6.13 -6.96 1.65
N CYS A 169 -7.00 -7.58 2.45
CA CYS A 169 -7.23 -7.18 3.83
C CYS A 169 -5.93 -7.13 4.65
N SER A 170 -5.72 -6.03 5.37
CA SER A 170 -4.55 -5.85 6.24
C SER A 170 -3.19 -6.04 5.55
N SER A 171 -3.10 -5.92 4.22
CA SER A 171 -1.86 -6.14 3.46
C SER A 171 -0.73 -5.17 3.81
N GLY A 172 -1.08 -3.98 4.28
CA GLY A 172 -0.20 -2.91 4.72
C GLY A 172 -0.05 -2.79 6.23
N ARG A 173 -0.66 -3.72 6.99
CA ARG A 173 -0.57 -3.70 8.44
C ARG A 173 0.86 -4.02 8.89
N LEU A 174 1.34 -3.26 9.86
CA LEU A 174 2.62 -3.50 10.52
C LEU A 174 2.39 -4.16 11.87
N HIS A 175 3.23 -5.13 12.21
CA HIS A 175 3.16 -5.86 13.47
C HIS A 175 4.23 -5.35 14.41
N GLN A 176 3.82 -4.87 15.59
CA GLN A 176 4.74 -4.44 16.64
C GLN A 176 5.09 -5.62 17.54
N GLU A 177 6.37 -6.01 17.52
CA GLU A 177 6.91 -7.04 18.41
C GLU A 177 7.63 -6.39 19.59
N GLY A 178 6.93 -6.30 20.72
CA GLY A 178 7.46 -5.73 21.96
C GLY A 178 7.98 -4.29 21.80
N ARG A 179 9.29 -4.11 21.95
CA ARG A 179 9.97 -2.80 21.87
C ARG A 179 10.64 -2.53 20.53
N PHE A 180 10.61 -3.46 19.59
CA PHE A 180 11.22 -3.29 18.26
C PHE A 180 10.37 -2.38 17.36
N GLU A 181 10.97 -1.95 16.25
CA GLU A 181 10.25 -1.29 15.17
C GLU A 181 9.26 -2.26 14.53
N PRO A 182 8.05 -1.80 14.15
CA PRO A 182 7.03 -2.67 13.61
C PRO A 182 7.42 -3.09 12.18
N ILE A 183 7.16 -4.34 11.83
CA ILE A 183 7.54 -4.91 10.54
C ILE A 183 6.28 -5.46 9.86
N GLY A 184 6.22 -5.33 8.55
CA GLY A 184 5.15 -5.89 7.73
C GLY A 184 5.61 -6.06 6.28
N THR A 185 4.75 -6.64 5.45
CA THR A 185 5.09 -6.96 4.06
C THR A 185 5.54 -5.73 3.27
N VAL A 186 4.92 -4.57 3.47
CA VAL A 186 5.33 -3.32 2.81
C VAL A 186 6.81 -2.98 3.04
N HIS A 187 7.37 -3.25 4.21
CA HIS A 187 8.79 -3.01 4.49
C HIS A 187 9.69 -3.95 3.67
N SER A 188 9.29 -5.21 3.51
CA SER A 188 10.04 -6.17 2.68
C SER A 188 10.10 -5.74 1.23
N TYR A 189 9.01 -5.20 0.68
CA TYR A 189 8.99 -4.64 -0.67
C TYR A 189 9.89 -3.41 -0.79
N ILE A 190 9.80 -2.45 0.14
CA ILE A 190 10.66 -1.25 0.15
C ILE A 190 12.14 -1.65 0.24
N MET A 191 12.51 -2.58 1.14
CA MET A 191 13.88 -3.06 1.27
C MET A 191 14.37 -3.81 0.03
N GLY A 192 13.48 -4.49 -0.69
CA GLY A 192 13.78 -5.11 -1.99
C GLY A 192 13.97 -4.11 -3.14
N GLY A 193 13.81 -2.80 -2.90
CA GLY A 193 13.95 -1.76 -3.93
C GLY A 193 12.65 -1.43 -4.68
N CYS A 194 11.50 -1.85 -4.16
CA CYS A 194 10.21 -1.52 -4.77
C CYS A 194 10.01 0.00 -4.81
N PRO A 195 9.69 0.59 -5.99
CA PRO A 195 9.56 2.04 -6.13
C PRO A 195 8.36 2.61 -5.36
N ALA A 196 7.27 1.85 -5.26
CA ALA A 196 6.08 2.22 -4.50
C ALA A 196 5.27 0.97 -4.15
N VAL A 197 4.68 0.97 -2.96
CA VAL A 197 3.78 -0.10 -2.51
C VAL A 197 2.45 0.52 -2.10
N LEU A 198 1.36 0.10 -2.74
CA LEU A 198 0.00 0.39 -2.33
C LEU A 198 -0.52 -0.81 -1.53
N ALA A 199 -1.06 -0.55 -0.34
CA ALA A 199 -1.52 -1.58 0.56
C ALA A 199 -2.61 -1.06 1.51
N VAL A 200 -3.31 -1.98 2.17
CA VAL A 200 -4.47 -1.68 3.02
C VAL A 200 -4.12 -1.86 4.49
N LEU A 201 -4.41 -0.86 5.33
CA LEU A 201 -4.00 -0.87 6.74
C LEU A 201 -4.78 -1.87 7.62
N TRP A 202 -6.02 -2.20 7.26
CA TRP A 202 -6.90 -3.06 8.05
C TRP A 202 -7.83 -3.89 7.14
N ASP A 203 -8.71 -4.69 7.75
CA ASP A 203 -9.63 -5.55 7.02
C ASP A 203 -10.74 -4.73 6.35
N VAL A 204 -10.93 -4.96 5.06
CA VAL A 204 -11.92 -4.29 4.22
C VAL A 204 -12.89 -5.33 3.65
N THR A 205 -14.07 -4.88 3.23
CA THR A 205 -15.05 -5.71 2.54
C THR A 205 -14.77 -5.72 1.05
N ASP A 206 -14.82 -6.90 0.42
CA ASP A 206 -14.53 -7.10 -1.01
C ASP A 206 -15.25 -6.09 -1.91
N LYS A 207 -16.53 -5.81 -1.64
CA LYS A 207 -17.33 -4.87 -2.44
C LYS A 207 -16.90 -3.41 -2.39
N ASP A 208 -16.19 -2.98 -1.35
CA ASP A 208 -15.79 -1.58 -1.20
C ASP A 208 -14.35 -1.33 -1.66
N ILE A 209 -13.53 -2.38 -1.77
CA ILE A 209 -12.13 -2.30 -2.21
C ILE A 209 -11.96 -2.58 -3.71
N ASP A 210 -12.84 -3.41 -4.28
CA ASP A 210 -12.88 -3.72 -5.71
C ASP A 210 -13.38 -2.52 -6.54
#